data_AF-A0A0F9EJA9-F1
#
_entry.id   AF-A0A0F9EJA9-F1
#
_cell.length_a   1.000
_cell.length_b   1.000
_cell.length_c   1.000
_cell.angle_alpha   90.00
_cell.angle_beta   90.00
_cell.angle_gamma   90.00
#
_symmetry.space_group_name_H-M   'P 1'
#
loop_
_entity.id
_entity.type
_entity.pdbx_description
1 polymer ?
#
loop_
_entity_poly.entity_id
_entity_poly.type
_entity_poly.pdbx_seq_one_letter_code
_entity_poly.pdbx_strand_id
1 'polypeptide(L)'
;MQRAVDYVIRLANTPSINEKKAIIREAAIDGCIEFFKGFQLAYDKRRVFGVKKVSGLSVEFFDETELNEPSSTFNWVEFEQLTHKLETRQLTGDAARKAIEDAAMEACINEWNHFYRPILIKDMRCGTSDTLVN
;
A
#
# COMPACT_ATOMS: atom_id res chain seq x y z
N MET A 1 -3.35 -2.11 -10.63
CA MET A 1 -2.58 -2.07 -9.38
C MET A 1 -1.09 -1.94 -9.56
N GLN A 2 -0.42 -2.78 -10.37
CA GLN A 2 1.02 -2.68 -10.64
C GLN A 2 1.54 -1.25 -10.87
N ARG A 3 0.79 -0.42 -11.62
CA ARG A 3 1.12 0.99 -11.86
C ARG A 3 1.28 1.84 -10.58
N ALA A 4 0.40 1.67 -9.59
CA ALA A 4 0.47 2.45 -8.34
C ALA A 4 1.74 2.10 -7.55
N VAL A 5 2.09 0.82 -7.55
CA VAL A 5 3.29 0.28 -6.91
C VAL A 5 4.54 0.83 -7.59
N ASP A 6 4.56 0.85 -8.92
CA ASP A 6 5.68 1.40 -9.70
C ASP A 6 5.97 2.86 -9.34
N TYR A 7 4.94 3.71 -9.20
CA TYR A 7 5.13 5.10 -8.78
C TYR A 7 5.71 5.20 -7.36
N VAL A 8 5.25 4.37 -6.42
CA VAL A 8 5.78 4.38 -5.04
C VAL A 8 7.24 3.94 -5.01
N ILE A 9 7.60 2.90 -5.77
CA ILE A 9 8.99 2.44 -5.90
C ILE A 9 9.86 3.55 -6.52
N ARG A 10 9.40 4.18 -7.61
CA ARG A 10 10.08 5.33 -8.23
C ARG A 10 10.28 6.48 -7.23
N LEU A 11 9.26 6.81 -6.44
CA LEU A 11 9.35 7.85 -5.40
C LEU A 11 10.36 7.50 -4.31
N ALA A 12 10.39 6.25 -3.86
CA ALA A 12 11.33 5.78 -2.84
C ALA A 12 12.79 5.84 -3.32
N ASN A 13 13.03 5.53 -4.59
CA ASN A 13 14.36 5.54 -5.19
C ASN A 13 14.86 6.94 -5.59
N THR A 14 13.99 7.95 -5.52
CA THR A 14 14.32 9.33 -5.91
C THR A 14 14.69 10.14 -4.66
N PRO A 15 15.87 10.78 -4.57
CA PRO A 15 16.21 11.62 -3.43
C PRO A 15 15.66 13.06 -3.55
N SER A 16 15.53 13.58 -4.78
CA SER A 16 15.17 14.98 -5.03
C SER A 16 13.68 15.26 -4.86
N ILE A 17 13.32 16.28 -4.06
CA ILE A 17 11.93 16.69 -3.84
C ILE A 17 11.26 17.15 -5.15
N ASN A 18 12.00 17.85 -6.02
CA ASN A 18 11.44 18.36 -7.28
C ASN A 18 11.10 17.23 -8.25
N GLU A 19 11.94 16.20 -8.30
CA GLU A 19 11.71 15.00 -9.11
C GLU A 19 10.52 14.20 -8.55
N LYS A 20 10.39 14.08 -7.23
CA LYS A 20 9.20 13.48 -6.60
C LYS A 20 7.91 14.19 -6.98
N LYS A 21 7.92 15.54 -6.98
CA LYS A 21 6.77 16.34 -7.47
C LYS A 21 6.47 16.06 -8.93
N ALA A 22 7.48 15.86 -9.77
CA ALA A 22 7.27 15.50 -11.18
C ALA A 22 6.59 14.13 -11.31
N ILE A 23 7.05 13.11 -10.56
CA ILE A 23 6.46 11.77 -10.54
C ILE A 23 5.00 11.80 -10.06
N ILE A 24 4.68 12.59 -9.02
CA ILE A 24 3.30 12.73 -8.53
C ILE A 24 2.40 13.39 -9.58
N ARG A 25 2.91 14.41 -10.30
CA ARG A 25 2.16 15.03 -11.40
C ARG A 25 1.94 14.07 -12.56
N GLU A 26 2.93 13.25 -12.90
CA GLU A 26 2.81 12.20 -13.92
C GLU A 26 1.70 11.21 -13.52
N ALA A 27 1.71 10.71 -12.28
CA ALA A 27 0.65 9.83 -11.77
C ALA A 27 -0.75 10.47 -11.81
N ALA A 28 -0.85 11.79 -11.62
CA ALA A 28 -2.11 12.53 -11.74
C ALA A 28 -2.61 12.62 -13.19
N ILE A 29 -1.70 12.89 -14.14
CA ILE A 29 -2.00 12.94 -15.57
C ILE A 29 -2.42 11.56 -16.08
N ASP A 30 -1.72 10.52 -15.63
CA ASP A 30 -2.00 9.12 -15.98
C ASP A 30 -3.28 8.59 -15.32
N GLY A 31 -3.90 9.37 -14.43
CA GLY A 31 -5.17 9.04 -13.80
C GLY A 31 -5.08 7.87 -12.83
N CYS A 32 -3.94 7.68 -12.16
CA CYS A 32 -3.74 6.59 -11.20
C CYS A 32 -4.46 6.86 -9.86
N ILE A 33 -5.79 6.68 -9.84
CA ILE A 33 -6.63 7.01 -8.67
C ILE A 33 -6.23 6.18 -7.43
N GLU A 34 -5.88 4.91 -7.62
CA GLU A 34 -5.47 3.99 -6.54
C GLU A 34 -4.31 4.57 -5.73
N PHE A 35 -3.30 5.11 -6.43
CA PHE A 35 -2.14 5.75 -5.81
C PHE A 35 -2.57 6.88 -4.86
N PHE A 36 -3.37 7.83 -5.33
CA PHE A 36 -3.82 8.96 -4.51
C PHE A 36 -4.71 8.53 -3.34
N LYS A 37 -5.61 7.57 -3.56
CA LYS A 37 -6.44 7.00 -2.50
C LYS A 37 -5.60 6.30 -1.43
N GLY A 38 -4.55 5.58 -1.84
CA GLY A 38 -3.59 4.96 -0.93
C GLY A 38 -2.89 5.99 -0.05
N PHE A 39 -2.44 7.09 -0.65
CA PHE A 39 -1.85 8.22 0.10
C PHE A 39 -2.85 8.87 1.04
N GLN A 40 -4.10 9.08 0.62
CA GLN A 40 -5.17 9.58 1.48
C GLN A 40 -5.40 8.63 2.66
N LEU A 41 -5.48 7.33 2.41
CA LEU A 41 -5.59 6.29 3.44
C LEU A 41 -4.39 6.30 4.38
N ALA A 42 -3.17 6.57 3.91
CA ALA A 42 -1.95 6.55 4.73
C ALA A 42 -1.76 7.82 5.56
N TYR A 43 -2.05 9.00 4.99
CA TYR A 43 -1.75 10.29 5.63
C TYR A 43 -2.94 10.95 6.32
N ASP A 44 -4.18 10.53 6.04
CA ASP A 44 -5.34 11.04 6.77
C ASP A 44 -5.30 10.56 8.23
N LYS A 45 -5.12 11.52 9.14
CA LYS A 45 -5.06 11.31 10.60
C LYS A 45 -6.39 10.89 11.20
N ARG A 46 -7.52 11.16 10.54
CA ARG A 46 -8.86 10.81 11.04
C ARG A 46 -9.17 9.33 10.85
N ARG A 47 -8.52 8.71 9.85
CA ARG A 47 -8.66 7.29 9.55
C ARG A 47 -7.69 6.49 10.39
N VAL A 48 -8.14 5.53 11.20
CA VAL A 48 -7.26 4.75 12.09
C VAL A 48 -7.61 3.28 11.99
N PHE A 49 -6.63 2.43 11.66
CA PHE A 49 -6.83 1.00 11.46
C PHE A 49 -6.72 0.16 12.74
N GLY A 50 -6.16 0.71 13.81
CA GLY A 50 -6.03 0.00 15.09
C GLY A 50 -5.03 -1.17 15.08
N VAL A 51 -4.16 -1.26 14.06
CA VAL A 51 -3.15 -2.31 13.91
C VAL A 51 -1.76 -1.68 14.02
N LYS A 52 -0.91 -2.22 14.90
CA LYS A 52 0.45 -1.72 15.14
C LYS A 52 1.54 -2.53 14.45
N LYS A 53 1.32 -3.84 14.28
CA LYS A 53 2.27 -4.75 13.63
C LYS A 53 1.58 -5.40 12.44
N VAL A 54 2.11 -5.12 11.25
CA VAL A 54 1.72 -5.78 10.01
C VAL A 54 2.95 -6.51 9.48
N SER A 55 2.83 -7.82 9.31
CA SER A 55 3.90 -8.67 8.79
C SER A 55 4.22 -8.30 7.34
N GLY A 56 5.51 -8.13 7.03
CA GLY A 56 5.95 -8.08 5.64
C GLY A 56 6.05 -9.50 5.09
N LEU A 57 5.92 -9.64 3.78
CA LEU A 57 6.21 -10.92 3.11
C LEU A 57 7.71 -10.99 2.88
N SER A 58 8.33 -12.05 3.38
CA SER A 58 9.75 -12.33 3.17
C SER A 58 9.93 -13.27 1.98
N VAL A 59 10.88 -12.91 1.11
CA VAL A 59 11.21 -13.63 -0.13
C VAL A 59 11.67 -15.07 0.12
N GLU A 60 12.13 -15.39 1.33
CA GLU A 60 12.61 -16.72 1.72
C GLU A 60 11.55 -17.84 1.59
N PHE A 61 10.26 -17.49 1.54
CA PHE A 61 9.15 -18.45 1.44
C PHE A 61 8.50 -18.52 0.05
N PHE A 62 8.95 -17.72 -0.92
CA PHE A 62 8.33 -17.61 -2.24
C PHE A 62 9.39 -17.84 -3.33
N ASP A 63 9.03 -18.64 -4.33
CA ASP A 63 9.91 -18.92 -5.47
C ASP A 63 10.09 -17.65 -6.32
N GLU A 64 11.27 -17.43 -6.90
CA GLU A 64 11.60 -16.19 -7.65
C GLU A 64 10.63 -15.88 -8.79
N THR A 65 9.95 -16.91 -9.30
CA THR A 65 8.88 -16.83 -10.31
C THR A 65 7.58 -16.22 -9.78
N GLU A 66 7.23 -16.38 -8.50
CA GLU A 66 6.01 -15.85 -7.90
C GLU A 66 6.15 -14.37 -7.48
N LEU A 67 7.36 -13.80 -7.46
CA LEU A 67 7.60 -12.39 -7.15
C LEU A 67 6.96 -11.40 -8.13
N ASN A 68 6.77 -11.83 -9.39
CA ASN A 68 6.27 -10.99 -10.48
C ASN A 68 5.06 -11.58 -11.19
N GLU A 69 4.53 -12.72 -10.73
CA GLU A 69 3.36 -13.30 -11.36
C GLU A 69 2.11 -12.45 -11.06
N PRO A 70 1.30 -12.11 -12.08
CA PRO A 70 0.09 -11.32 -11.95
C PRO A 70 -1.07 -12.13 -11.33
N SER A 71 -0.81 -13.30 -10.73
CA SER A 71 -1.81 -14.18 -10.14
C SER A 71 -2.30 -13.72 -8.76
N SER A 72 -2.04 -12.48 -8.39
CA SER A 72 -2.63 -11.90 -7.19
C SER A 72 -4.15 -11.83 -7.37
N THR A 73 -4.85 -12.65 -6.60
CA THR A 73 -6.32 -12.59 -6.52
C THR A 73 -6.76 -11.35 -5.75
N PHE A 74 -5.87 -10.83 -4.90
CA PHE A 74 -6.10 -9.66 -4.07
C PHE A 74 -6.07 -8.37 -4.88
N ASN A 75 -7.16 -7.62 -4.91
CA ASN A 75 -7.27 -6.36 -5.64
C ASN A 75 -7.56 -5.13 -4.76
N TRP A 76 -7.51 -3.94 -5.34
CA TRP A 76 -7.68 -2.67 -4.63
C TRP A 76 -9.05 -2.58 -3.95
N VAL A 77 -10.09 -3.15 -4.56
CA VAL A 77 -11.44 -3.16 -4.01
C VAL A 77 -11.49 -4.01 -2.73
N GLU A 78 -10.84 -5.18 -2.74
CA GLU A 78 -10.72 -6.02 -1.55
C GLU A 78 -9.91 -5.34 -0.44
N PHE A 79 -8.85 -4.61 -0.82
CA PHE A 79 -8.10 -3.79 0.12
C PHE A 79 -8.93 -2.64 0.71
N GLU A 80 -9.75 -1.94 -0.08
CA GLU A 80 -10.68 -0.93 0.41
C GLU A 80 -11.69 -1.53 1.39
N GLN A 81 -12.19 -2.74 1.13
CA GLN A 81 -13.09 -3.45 2.06
C GLN A 81 -12.38 -3.83 3.36
N LEU A 82 -11.15 -4.34 3.28
CA LEU A 82 -10.34 -4.67 4.45
C LEU A 82 -10.09 -3.44 5.32
N THR A 83 -9.60 -2.35 4.71
CA THR A 83 -9.34 -1.09 5.41
C THR A 83 -10.61 -0.50 6.01
N HIS A 84 -11.75 -0.56 5.32
CA HIS A 84 -13.03 -0.12 5.85
C HIS A 84 -13.47 -0.93 7.08
N LYS A 85 -13.33 -2.26 7.06
CA LYS A 85 -13.63 -3.14 8.21
C LYS A 85 -12.74 -2.84 9.42
N LEU A 86 -11.46 -2.52 9.18
CA LEU A 86 -10.52 -2.12 10.23
C LEU A 86 -10.88 -0.75 10.84
N GLU A 87 -11.18 0.23 10.00
CA GLU A 87 -11.56 1.59 10.44
C GLU A 87 -12.85 1.63 11.24
N THR A 88 -13.85 0.86 10.80
CA THR A 88 -15.15 0.75 11.48
C THR A 88 -15.11 -0.17 12.69
N ARG A 89 -13.94 -0.75 13.01
CA ARG A 89 -13.74 -1.72 14.11
C ARG A 89 -14.64 -2.95 14.01
N GLN A 90 -15.04 -3.34 12.80
CA GLN A 90 -15.73 -4.62 12.56
C GLN A 90 -14.76 -5.81 12.74
N LEU A 91 -13.48 -5.59 12.42
CA LEU A 91 -12.40 -6.54 12.69
C LEU A 91 -11.45 -5.95 13.74
N THR A 92 -11.20 -6.70 14.81
CA THR A 92 -10.30 -6.29 15.91
C THR A 92 -9.49 -7.46 16.45
N GLY A 93 -8.37 -7.17 17.12
CA GLY A 93 -7.54 -8.18 17.77
C GLY A 93 -6.98 -9.21 16.79
N ASP A 94 -7.04 -10.49 17.16
CA ASP A 94 -6.52 -11.58 16.34
C ASP A 94 -7.26 -11.75 15.01
N ALA A 95 -8.56 -11.44 14.96
CA ALA A 95 -9.34 -11.50 13.73
C ALA A 95 -8.85 -10.47 12.70
N ALA A 96 -8.52 -9.25 13.14
CA ALA A 96 -7.91 -8.23 12.28
C ALA A 96 -6.53 -8.67 11.78
N ARG A 97 -5.72 -9.26 12.66
CA ARG A 97 -4.39 -9.76 12.31
C ARG A 97 -4.48 -10.86 11.26
N LYS A 98 -5.34 -11.86 11.47
CA LYS A 98 -5.51 -12.98 10.55
C LYS A 98 -5.99 -12.51 9.18
N ALA A 99 -6.98 -11.61 9.13
CA ALA A 99 -7.46 -11.06 7.86
C ALA A 99 -6.37 -10.31 7.08
N ILE A 100 -5.44 -9.65 7.77
CA ILE A 100 -4.29 -8.99 7.15
C ILE A 100 -3.26 -10.01 6.66
N GLU A 101 -3.02 -11.08 7.41
CA GLU A 101 -2.11 -12.16 7.00
C GLU A 101 -2.67 -12.93 5.80
N ASP A 102 -3.97 -13.23 5.78
CA ASP A 102 -4.67 -13.85 4.65
C ASP A 102 -4.58 -12.95 3.40
N ALA A 103 -4.89 -11.65 3.54
CA ALA A 103 -4.74 -10.67 2.46
C ALA A 103 -3.29 -10.54 1.95
N ALA A 104 -2.30 -10.70 2.83
CA ALA A 104 -0.90 -10.71 2.43
C ALA A 104 -0.57 -11.92 1.56
N MET A 105 -1.07 -13.11 1.90
CA MET A 105 -0.83 -14.33 1.12
C MET A 105 -1.50 -14.29 -0.26
N GLU A 106 -2.61 -13.59 -0.39
CA GLU A 106 -3.33 -13.41 -1.67
C GLU A 106 -2.73 -12.28 -2.55
N ALA A 107 -1.95 -11.38 -1.94
CA ALA A 107 -1.30 -10.26 -2.57
C ALA A 107 0.07 -10.64 -3.18
N CYS A 108 0.42 -10.02 -4.30
CA CYS A 108 1.80 -10.09 -4.80
C CYS A 108 2.76 -9.43 -3.80
N ILE A 109 3.96 -10.00 -3.61
CA ILE A 109 4.97 -9.53 -2.65
C ILE A 109 5.28 -8.04 -2.83
N ASN A 110 5.46 -7.61 -4.08
CA ASN A 110 5.78 -6.22 -4.39
C ASN A 110 4.61 -5.28 -4.04
N GLU A 111 3.38 -5.67 -4.39
CA GLU A 111 2.19 -4.88 -4.10
C GLU A 111 1.94 -4.78 -2.59
N TRP A 112 2.10 -5.90 -1.87
CA TRP A 112 1.96 -5.92 -0.42
C TRP A 112 2.99 -5.04 0.26
N ASN A 113 4.28 -5.29 0.01
CA ASN A 113 5.37 -4.67 0.76
C ASN A 113 5.55 -3.18 0.41
N HIS A 114 5.32 -2.78 -0.83
CA HIS A 114 5.56 -1.40 -1.29
C HIS A 114 4.30 -0.53 -1.30
N PHE A 115 3.09 -1.11 -1.22
CA PHE A 115 1.87 -0.32 -1.29
C PHE A 115 0.90 -0.61 -0.13
N TYR A 116 0.34 -1.81 -0.04
CA TYR A 116 -0.71 -2.11 0.93
C TYR A 116 -0.27 -2.06 2.39
N ARG A 117 0.83 -2.71 2.71
CA ARG A 117 1.38 -2.73 4.07
C ARG A 117 1.78 -1.33 4.54
N PRO A 118 2.52 -0.52 3.76
CA PRO A 118 2.81 0.88 4.09
C PRO A 118 1.57 1.71 4.41
N ILE A 119 0.47 1.51 3.69
CA ILE A 119 -0.82 2.17 3.97
C ILE A 119 -1.35 1.77 5.35
N LEU A 120 -1.39 0.47 5.66
CA LEU A 120 -1.91 -0.04 6.93
C LEU A 120 -1.11 0.43 8.15
N ILE A 121 0.21 0.60 8.01
CA ILE A 121 1.07 1.15 9.07
C ILE A 121 1.14 2.68 9.07
N LYS A 122 0.42 3.35 8.16
CA LYS A 122 0.38 4.82 8.01
C LYS A 122 1.74 5.45 7.69
N ASP A 123 2.58 4.74 6.95
CA ASP A 123 3.91 5.19 6.55
C ASP A 123 4.25 4.60 5.18
N MET A 124 4.15 5.42 4.12
CA MET A 124 4.42 5.03 2.73
C MET A 124 5.92 4.77 2.43
N ARG A 125 6.84 5.13 3.33
CA ARG A 125 8.29 4.87 3.21
C ARG A 125 8.96 5.33 1.91
N CYS A 126 8.37 6.28 1.19
CA CYS A 126 8.91 6.83 -0.05
C CYS A 126 9.45 8.26 0.09
N GLY A 127 9.63 8.73 1.34
CA GLY A 127 10.19 10.06 1.63
C GLY A 127 9.34 11.21 1.08
N THR A 128 8.03 11.01 1.09
CA THR A 128 6.99 11.99 0.77
C THR A 128 6.08 12.18 1.97
N SER A 129 5.33 13.27 1.99
CA SER A 129 4.34 13.58 3.02
C SER A 129 3.09 14.18 2.39
N ASP A 130 2.03 14.31 3.17
CA ASP A 130 0.76 14.95 2.77
C ASP A 130 0.95 16.30 2.07
N THR A 131 1.93 17.10 2.53
CA THR A 131 2.30 18.40 1.95
C THR A 131 2.84 18.35 0.52
N LEU A 132 3.30 17.18 0.06
CA LEU A 132 3.83 16.99 -1.29
C LEU A 132 2.74 16.51 -2.26
N VAL A 133 1.66 15.91 -1.73
CA VAL A 133 0.58 15.30 -2.51
C VAL A 133 -0.62 16.24 -2.66
N ASN A 134 -0.90 17.06 -1.65
CA ASN A 134 -1.90 18.14 -1.72
C ASN A 134 -1.42 19.32 -2.57
#